data_AF-A0A1F5A009-F1
#
_entry.id   AF-A0A1F5A009-F1
#
_cell.length_a   1.000
_cell.length_b   1.000
_cell.length_c   1.000
_cell.angle_alpha   90.00
_cell.angle_beta   90.00
_cell.angle_gamma   90.00
#
_symmetry.space_group_name_H-M   'P 1'
#
loop_
_entity.id
_entity.type
_entity.pdbx_description
1 polymer ?
#
loop_
_entity_poly.entity_id
_entity_poly.type
_entity_poly.pdbx_seq_one_letter_code
_entity_poly.pdbx_strand_id
1 'polypeptide(L)'
;MKTISIDHLARVEGAGGITAVIDGKVVTEVKFLVNEGPRLFERLMIGKTPEEDLNIVPRICAICSVSHKIAALRGLEKALDVKVPPKVALLRELMHLGEMIESHPLHIFLLALPDYLGYPNAIAMASKYGFEAKIGLEMKEFGNHIMKVLNARFIHGENAGLGGFGRTPTREEMIFIKTRAIQFLPFTLRTVQLMCELDYPDIPESETLYVCLNPAGGKFGFMGEEVILSSGETIDVQDYKKVTNEFVVSHSFCKRSHYKGKPYSVGALARVNNLGERLENEAGRLFKKYFNDRWKKNPLFNNAAQALETLYAFERVPQVIDEALKLPDSEPGKRGRETGKGAGAVEAPRGILFHAYEISKGLIANTDIITPTAQNAEDIERYCFIAAQELLKKGQEDKIRDRMDLVVRSFDPCISCSAHMVQVRTAEAGDWKTRLKELAAAGPVEFIGLGREDRSDDTVGLELERRLGGRKSHLPSEEEPGGDGRRIIFLDAVDFGGRPGKVCLLPLRSVLWNSTLSHRLAGVLGADIPYARLMDSCLLGIQPSSITEGGLMSPEVREAMEGILEILES
;
A
#
# COMPACT_ATOMS: atom_id res chain seq x y z
N MET A 1 14.64 -22.92 -9.33
CA MET A 1 13.78 -21.93 -8.64
C MET A 1 12.91 -22.59 -7.57
N LYS A 2 12.96 -22.05 -6.35
CA LYS A 2 12.16 -22.41 -5.17
C LYS A 2 11.47 -21.15 -4.66
N THR A 3 10.25 -21.29 -4.13
CA THR A 3 9.53 -20.17 -3.52
C THR A 3 9.30 -20.43 -2.04
N ILE A 4 9.60 -19.45 -1.21
CA ILE A 4 9.23 -19.40 0.20
C ILE A 4 8.11 -18.38 0.34
N SER A 5 6.93 -18.79 0.79
CA SER A 5 5.78 -17.90 0.97
C SER A 5 5.28 -17.89 2.40
N ILE A 6 4.77 -16.73 2.80
CA ILE A 6 3.88 -16.54 3.93
C ILE A 6 2.61 -15.98 3.33
N ASP A 7 1.65 -16.85 3.02
CA ASP A 7 0.43 -16.44 2.31
C ASP A 7 -0.47 -15.57 3.20
N HIS A 8 -0.41 -15.79 4.50
CA HIS A 8 -1.11 -15.02 5.52
C HIS A 8 -0.15 -14.60 6.63
N LEU A 9 0.16 -13.31 6.67
CA LEU A 9 0.87 -12.69 7.78
C LEU A 9 -0.06 -12.65 8.99
N ALA A 10 0.30 -13.36 10.05
CA ALA A 10 -0.40 -13.30 11.32
C ALA A 10 0.13 -12.12 12.15
N ARG A 11 -0.67 -11.64 13.12
CA ARG A 11 -0.29 -10.55 14.03
C ARG A 11 0.08 -9.25 13.31
N VAL A 12 -0.58 -8.99 12.19
CA VAL A 12 -0.63 -7.70 11.50
C VAL A 12 -2.10 -7.33 11.31
N GLU A 13 -2.38 -6.06 11.07
CA GLU A 13 -3.73 -5.64 10.72
C GLU A 13 -3.96 -5.86 9.22
N GLY A 14 -5.10 -6.44 8.86
CA GLY A 14 -5.53 -6.71 7.47
C GLY A 14 -5.01 -8.03 6.88
N ALA A 15 -5.31 -8.26 5.60
CA ALA A 15 -5.01 -9.52 4.90
C ALA A 15 -3.93 -9.36 3.83
N GLY A 16 -2.75 -9.94 4.09
CA GLY A 16 -1.63 -9.91 3.15
C GLY A 16 -0.61 -10.99 3.44
N GLY A 17 0.41 -11.05 2.58
CA GLY A 17 1.45 -12.05 2.59
C GLY A 17 2.78 -11.51 2.12
N ILE A 18 3.81 -12.33 2.17
CA ILE A 18 5.12 -12.03 1.59
C ILE A 18 5.70 -13.28 0.95
N THR A 19 6.33 -13.12 -0.21
CA THR A 19 6.94 -14.22 -0.97
C THR A 19 8.38 -13.88 -1.32
N ALA A 20 9.25 -14.88 -1.30
CA ALA A 20 10.62 -14.80 -1.76
C ALA A 20 10.88 -15.91 -2.79
N VAL A 21 11.42 -15.55 -3.96
CA VAL A 21 11.79 -16.48 -5.02
C VAL A 21 13.31 -16.65 -5.03
N ILE A 22 13.77 -17.88 -4.89
CA ILE A 22 15.17 -18.25 -4.77
C ILE A 22 15.58 -19.10 -5.98
N ASP A 23 16.70 -18.76 -6.60
CA ASP A 23 17.33 -19.60 -7.62
C ASP A 23 18.76 -19.95 -7.22
N GLY A 24 18.98 -21.23 -6.91
CA GLY A 24 20.22 -21.70 -6.32
C GLY A 24 20.54 -20.99 -4.99
N LYS A 25 21.54 -20.11 -5.00
CA LYS A 25 22.01 -19.34 -3.83
C LYS A 25 21.64 -17.85 -3.86
N VAL A 26 20.79 -17.46 -4.80
CA VAL A 26 20.44 -16.07 -5.05
C VAL A 26 18.94 -15.87 -4.81
N VAL A 27 18.59 -14.87 -4.01
CA VAL A 27 17.22 -14.38 -3.94
C VAL A 27 16.99 -13.51 -5.17
N THR A 28 16.02 -13.86 -5.99
CA THR A 28 15.71 -13.17 -7.25
C THR A 28 14.66 -12.09 -7.06
N GLU A 29 13.72 -12.31 -6.15
CA GLU A 29 12.59 -11.42 -5.93
C GLU A 29 12.02 -11.60 -4.53
N VAL A 30 11.56 -10.50 -3.94
CA VAL A 30 10.67 -10.51 -2.77
C VAL A 30 9.46 -9.63 -3.07
N LYS A 31 8.25 -10.14 -2.79
CA LYS A 31 6.98 -9.44 -3.02
C LYS A 31 6.14 -9.39 -1.76
N PHE A 32 5.81 -8.18 -1.32
CA PHE A 32 4.82 -7.90 -0.29
C PHE A 32 3.44 -7.80 -0.94
N LEU A 33 2.56 -8.70 -0.54
CA LEU A 33 1.25 -8.92 -1.13
C LEU A 33 0.18 -8.34 -0.22
N VAL A 34 -0.60 -7.41 -0.74
CA VAL A 34 -1.85 -6.95 -0.12
C VAL A 34 -2.98 -7.50 -0.97
N ASN A 35 -3.68 -8.47 -0.42
CA ASN A 35 -4.72 -9.24 -1.11
C ASN A 35 -6.12 -8.69 -0.81
N GLU A 36 -6.23 -7.78 0.15
CA GLU A 36 -7.47 -7.07 0.44
C GLU A 36 -7.86 -6.17 -0.74
N GLY A 37 -9.11 -6.30 -1.20
CA GLY A 37 -9.61 -5.55 -2.34
C GLY A 37 -9.61 -4.04 -2.08
N PRO A 38 -9.42 -3.21 -3.13
CA PRO A 38 -9.44 -1.76 -2.98
C PRO A 38 -10.84 -1.31 -2.52
N ARG A 39 -10.90 -0.55 -1.42
CA ARG A 39 -12.17 -0.01 -0.89
C ARG A 39 -12.59 1.31 -1.54
N LEU A 40 -11.72 1.87 -2.39
CA LEU A 40 -11.99 3.03 -3.25
C LEU A 40 -12.47 4.30 -2.52
N PHE A 41 -12.01 4.53 -1.29
CA PHE A 41 -12.38 5.70 -0.48
C PHE A 41 -12.17 7.02 -1.23
N GLU A 42 -11.05 7.19 -1.94
CA GLU A 42 -10.75 8.40 -2.74
C GLU A 42 -11.87 8.71 -3.76
N ARG A 43 -12.42 7.68 -4.42
CA ARG A 43 -13.52 7.83 -5.37
C ARG A 43 -14.87 7.98 -4.66
N LEU A 44 -15.08 7.27 -3.55
CA LEU A 44 -16.30 7.35 -2.75
C LEU A 44 -16.56 8.77 -2.22
N MET A 45 -15.50 9.57 -2.02
CA MET A 45 -15.61 10.92 -1.48
C MET A 45 -16.07 11.95 -2.52
N ILE A 46 -15.96 11.66 -3.83
CA ILE A 46 -16.35 12.60 -4.87
C ILE A 46 -17.87 12.87 -4.79
N GLY A 47 -18.25 14.15 -4.74
CA GLY A 47 -19.63 14.61 -4.61
C GLY A 47 -20.16 14.64 -3.17
N LYS A 48 -19.36 14.24 -2.17
CA LYS A 48 -19.73 14.32 -0.75
C LYS A 48 -19.40 15.67 -0.14
N THR A 49 -20.07 15.99 0.94
CA THR A 49 -19.74 17.12 1.79
C THR A 49 -18.50 16.83 2.66
N PRO A 50 -17.75 17.87 3.08
CA PRO A 50 -16.68 17.74 4.07
C PRO A 50 -17.10 17.01 5.35
N GLU A 51 -18.31 17.24 5.85
CA GLU A 51 -18.84 16.58 7.05
C GLU A 51 -19.07 15.08 6.84
N GLU A 52 -19.56 14.67 5.68
CA GLU A 52 -19.67 13.25 5.34
C GLU A 52 -18.29 12.60 5.28
N ASP A 53 -17.29 13.25 4.66
CA ASP A 53 -15.92 12.73 4.59
C ASP A 53 -15.34 12.46 5.98
N LEU A 54 -15.49 13.41 6.92
CA LEU A 54 -15.05 13.26 8.31
C LEU A 54 -15.69 12.07 9.04
N ASN A 55 -16.81 11.57 8.55
CA ASN A 55 -17.47 10.38 9.08
C ASN A 55 -17.14 9.13 8.28
N ILE A 56 -16.73 9.23 7.02
CA ILE A 56 -16.44 8.05 6.20
C ILE A 56 -14.96 7.66 6.27
N VAL A 57 -14.02 8.60 6.12
CA VAL A 57 -12.58 8.27 6.07
C VAL A 57 -12.03 7.60 7.34
N PRO A 58 -12.56 7.82 8.56
CA PRO A 58 -12.13 7.03 9.71
C PRO A 58 -12.38 5.52 9.54
N ARG A 59 -13.29 5.09 8.65
CA ARG A 59 -13.57 3.67 8.37
C ARG A 59 -12.53 3.02 7.47
N ILE A 60 -11.52 3.77 7.01
CA ILE A 60 -10.34 3.19 6.37
C ILE A 60 -9.65 2.21 7.33
N CYS A 61 -9.57 2.52 8.62
CA CYS A 61 -9.03 1.58 9.61
C CYS A 61 -9.55 1.85 11.01
N ALA A 62 -9.86 0.76 11.73
CA ALA A 62 -10.33 0.82 13.10
C ALA A 62 -9.24 1.20 14.12
N ILE A 63 -7.97 1.00 13.80
CA ILE A 63 -6.85 1.33 14.70
C ILE A 63 -6.46 2.80 14.56
N CYS A 64 -6.14 3.28 13.35
CA CYS A 64 -5.73 4.68 13.12
C CYS A 64 -6.89 5.62 12.72
N SER A 65 -8.07 5.40 13.29
CA SER A 65 -9.29 6.14 12.93
C SER A 65 -9.25 7.64 13.29
N VAL A 66 -8.55 8.00 14.36
CA VAL A 66 -8.30 9.39 14.79
C VAL A 66 -7.28 10.05 13.86
N SER A 67 -6.20 9.36 13.47
CA SER A 67 -5.25 9.88 12.48
C SER A 67 -5.93 10.24 11.17
N HIS A 68 -6.74 9.34 10.60
CA HIS A 68 -7.52 9.64 9.38
C HIS A 68 -8.43 10.86 9.56
N LYS A 69 -9.11 10.96 10.70
CA LYS A 69 -9.96 12.12 11.00
C LYS A 69 -9.16 13.42 11.09
N ILE A 70 -8.01 13.43 11.77
CA ILE A 70 -7.19 14.62 11.95
C ILE A 70 -6.52 15.05 10.64
N ALA A 71 -5.99 14.11 9.86
CA ALA A 71 -5.47 14.40 8.52
C ALA A 71 -6.55 15.02 7.63
N ALA A 72 -7.76 14.45 7.64
CA ALA A 72 -8.91 14.96 6.91
C ALA A 72 -9.29 16.38 7.36
N LEU A 73 -9.44 16.60 8.67
CA LEU A 73 -9.71 17.92 9.25
C LEU A 73 -8.70 18.95 8.77
N ARG A 74 -7.39 18.66 8.89
CA ARG A 74 -6.32 19.58 8.50
C ARG A 74 -6.36 19.92 7.01
N GLY A 75 -6.66 18.95 6.15
CA GLY A 75 -6.78 19.15 4.70
C GLY A 75 -8.02 19.96 4.32
N LEU A 76 -9.19 19.57 4.85
CA LEU A 76 -10.47 20.24 4.60
C LEU A 76 -10.50 21.66 5.15
N GLU A 77 -9.95 21.90 6.35
CA GLU A 77 -9.90 23.23 6.97
C GLU A 77 -9.02 24.18 6.17
N LYS A 78 -7.89 23.70 5.63
CA LYS A 78 -7.10 24.47 4.68
C LYS A 78 -7.89 24.73 3.40
N ALA A 79 -8.54 23.73 2.83
CA ALA A 79 -9.33 23.88 1.61
C ALA A 79 -10.49 24.88 1.76
N LEU A 80 -11.11 24.96 2.95
CA LEU A 80 -12.26 25.80 3.26
C LEU A 80 -11.91 27.11 3.99
N ASP A 81 -10.62 27.38 4.23
CA ASP A 81 -10.12 28.52 5.01
C ASP A 81 -10.76 28.64 6.40
N VAL A 82 -10.87 27.50 7.10
CA VAL A 82 -11.38 27.44 8.48
C VAL A 82 -10.23 27.71 9.45
N LYS A 83 -10.39 28.71 10.33
CA LYS A 83 -9.41 29.00 11.39
C LYS A 83 -9.70 28.16 12.63
N VAL A 84 -8.72 27.34 13.03
CA VAL A 84 -8.83 26.46 14.21
C VAL A 84 -8.38 27.21 15.47
N PRO A 85 -9.23 27.32 16.51
CA PRO A 85 -8.83 27.93 17.77
C PRO A 85 -7.67 27.18 18.45
N PRO A 86 -6.75 27.87 19.17
CA PRO A 86 -5.60 27.22 19.81
C PRO A 86 -5.98 26.09 20.78
N LYS A 87 -7.05 26.26 21.57
CA LYS A 87 -7.54 25.21 22.48
C LYS A 87 -8.02 23.97 21.72
N VAL A 88 -8.68 24.14 20.57
CA VAL A 88 -9.13 23.03 19.71
C VAL A 88 -7.92 22.26 19.16
N ALA A 89 -6.86 22.96 18.74
CA ALA A 89 -5.64 22.31 18.28
C ALA A 89 -5.00 21.43 19.38
N LEU A 90 -4.92 21.93 20.62
CA LEU A 90 -4.43 21.16 21.77
C LEU A 90 -5.33 19.96 22.10
N LEU A 91 -6.65 20.11 22.03
CA LEU A 91 -7.57 18.99 22.26
C LEU A 91 -7.47 17.92 21.16
N ARG A 92 -7.20 18.32 19.91
CA ARG A 92 -6.88 17.37 18.82
C ARG A 92 -5.54 16.68 19.04
N GLU A 93 -4.54 17.38 19.58
CA GLU A 93 -3.27 16.78 20.01
C GLU A 93 -3.50 15.74 21.11
N LEU A 94 -4.29 16.07 22.14
CA LEU A 94 -4.64 15.12 23.19
C LEU A 94 -5.38 13.89 22.63
N MET A 95 -6.30 14.09 21.68
CA MET A 95 -7.03 13.00 21.02
C MET A 95 -6.08 12.09 20.25
N HIS A 96 -5.13 12.68 19.52
CA HIS A 96 -4.11 11.96 18.76
C HIS A 96 -3.14 11.19 19.68
N LEU A 97 -2.71 11.80 20.78
CA LEU A 97 -1.89 11.13 21.81
C LEU A 97 -2.60 9.88 22.36
N GLY A 98 -3.94 9.93 22.50
CA GLY A 98 -4.75 8.76 22.85
C GLY A 98 -4.60 7.61 21.85
N GLU A 99 -4.59 7.90 20.55
CA GLU A 99 -4.38 6.88 19.50
C GLU A 99 -2.93 6.35 19.51
N MET A 100 -1.93 7.20 19.73
CA MET A 100 -0.54 6.77 19.85
C MET A 100 -0.34 5.83 21.04
N ILE A 101 -0.95 6.15 22.20
CA ILE A 101 -0.93 5.34 23.43
C ILE A 101 -1.75 4.05 23.27
N GLU A 102 -2.78 4.05 22.44
CA GLU A 102 -3.56 2.85 22.14
C GLU A 102 -2.77 1.88 21.25
N SER A 103 -2.22 2.41 20.16
CA SER A 103 -1.65 1.62 19.09
C SER A 103 -0.25 1.08 19.40
N HIS A 104 0.65 1.89 19.95
CA HIS A 104 2.05 1.46 20.17
C HIS A 104 2.15 0.32 21.18
N PRO A 105 1.57 0.42 22.40
CA PRO A 105 1.51 -0.70 23.34
C PRO A 105 0.82 -1.94 22.77
N LEU A 106 -0.27 -1.78 22.00
CA LEU A 106 -0.93 -2.90 21.32
C LEU A 106 0.06 -3.64 20.42
N HIS A 107 0.76 -2.92 19.56
CA HIS A 107 1.73 -3.50 18.64
C HIS A 107 2.91 -4.14 19.38
N ILE A 108 3.52 -3.40 20.31
CA ILE A 108 4.68 -3.87 21.08
C ILE A 108 4.34 -5.15 21.83
N PHE A 109 3.33 -5.14 22.70
CA PHE A 109 3.12 -6.25 23.65
C PHE A 109 2.38 -7.43 23.04
N LEU A 110 1.45 -7.19 22.10
CA LEU A 110 0.63 -8.28 21.56
C LEU A 110 1.14 -8.84 20.23
N LEU A 111 1.82 -8.01 19.43
CA LEU A 111 2.18 -8.37 18.06
C LEU A 111 3.67 -8.63 17.90
N ALA A 112 4.55 -7.77 18.43
CA ALA A 112 6.00 -7.84 18.18
C ALA A 112 6.80 -8.56 19.28
N LEU A 113 6.57 -8.24 20.56
CA LEU A 113 7.34 -8.80 21.68
C LEU A 113 7.36 -10.35 21.73
N PRO A 114 6.27 -11.08 21.39
CA PRO A 114 6.33 -12.54 21.37
C PRO A 114 7.44 -13.10 20.48
N ASP A 115 7.77 -12.45 19.36
CA ASP A 115 8.82 -12.95 18.46
C ASP A 115 10.21 -12.86 19.08
N TYR A 116 10.52 -11.72 19.68
CA TYR A 116 11.82 -11.50 20.32
C TYR A 116 12.01 -12.40 21.54
N LEU A 117 10.91 -12.81 22.18
CA LEU A 117 10.93 -13.72 23.33
C LEU A 117 10.75 -15.20 22.96
N GLY A 118 10.60 -15.52 21.67
CA GLY A 118 10.48 -16.90 21.19
C GLY A 118 9.12 -17.56 21.47
N TYR A 119 8.05 -16.78 21.57
CA TYR A 119 6.67 -17.25 21.75
C TYR A 119 5.85 -17.13 20.46
N PRO A 120 4.94 -18.09 20.19
CA PRO A 120 4.11 -18.05 18.98
C PRO A 120 3.07 -16.93 18.99
N ASN A 121 2.66 -16.45 20.16
CA ASN A 121 1.70 -15.36 20.34
C ASN A 121 1.72 -14.81 21.77
N ALA A 122 1.01 -13.71 21.98
CA ALA A 122 0.91 -13.02 23.28
C ALA A 122 0.27 -13.87 24.39
N ILE A 123 -0.65 -14.78 24.07
CA ILE A 123 -1.30 -15.65 25.07
C ILE A 123 -0.29 -16.65 25.62
N ALA A 124 0.49 -17.29 24.75
CA ALA A 124 1.56 -18.18 25.16
C ALA A 124 2.63 -17.42 25.96
N MET A 125 3.00 -16.22 25.52
CA MET A 125 3.95 -15.33 26.21
C MET A 125 3.47 -14.95 27.62
N ALA A 126 2.17 -14.69 27.80
CA ALA A 126 1.58 -14.26 29.07
C ALA A 126 1.70 -15.30 30.20
N SER A 127 1.97 -16.58 29.89
CA SER A 127 2.26 -17.60 30.90
C SER A 127 3.50 -17.27 31.75
N LYS A 128 4.47 -16.55 31.17
CA LYS A 128 5.71 -16.12 31.84
C LYS A 128 5.81 -14.61 31.98
N TYR A 129 5.29 -13.86 31.01
CA TYR A 129 5.33 -12.39 30.94
C TYR A 129 3.92 -11.78 31.08
N GLY A 130 3.12 -12.34 32.00
CA GLY A 130 1.72 -11.95 32.18
C GLY A 130 1.54 -10.52 32.67
N PHE A 131 2.51 -9.99 33.41
CA PHE A 131 2.53 -8.61 33.88
C PHE A 131 2.71 -7.63 32.70
N GLU A 132 3.68 -7.88 31.83
CA GLU A 132 3.97 -7.10 30.63
C GLU A 132 2.77 -7.09 29.69
N ALA A 133 2.19 -8.27 29.42
CA ALA A 133 1.00 -8.39 28.58
C ALA A 133 -0.19 -7.60 29.17
N LYS A 134 -0.41 -7.69 30.48
CA LYS A 134 -1.48 -6.96 31.17
C LYS A 134 -1.29 -5.45 31.11
N ILE A 135 -0.08 -4.95 31.37
CA ILE A 135 0.22 -3.51 31.28
C ILE A 135 0.01 -3.00 29.85
N GLY A 136 0.44 -3.76 28.83
CA GLY A 136 0.18 -3.40 27.43
C GLY A 136 -1.32 -3.19 27.16
N LEU A 137 -2.17 -4.09 27.66
CA LEU A 137 -3.62 -3.96 27.56
C LEU A 137 -4.19 -2.79 28.37
N GLU A 138 -3.69 -2.53 29.58
CA GLU A 138 -4.13 -1.39 30.41
C GLU A 138 -3.75 -0.04 29.77
N MET A 139 -2.55 0.07 29.16
CA MET A 139 -2.16 1.25 28.40
C MET A 139 -3.05 1.43 27.16
N LYS A 140 -3.35 0.34 26.45
CA LYS A 140 -4.28 0.34 25.32
C LYS A 140 -5.67 0.84 25.75
N GLU A 141 -6.20 0.33 26.85
CA GLU A 141 -7.49 0.77 27.41
C GLU A 141 -7.47 2.26 27.78
N PHE A 142 -6.36 2.75 28.33
CA PHE A 142 -6.20 4.16 28.65
C PHE A 142 -6.18 5.05 27.40
N GLY A 143 -5.45 4.69 26.35
CA GLY A 143 -5.49 5.41 25.06
C GLY A 143 -6.90 5.45 24.47
N ASN A 144 -7.60 4.32 24.50
CA ASN A 144 -9.02 4.21 24.14
C ASN A 144 -9.90 5.16 24.97
N HIS A 145 -9.66 5.26 26.29
CA HIS A 145 -10.42 6.16 27.16
C HIS A 145 -10.24 7.64 26.75
N ILE A 146 -9.00 8.07 26.48
CA ILE A 146 -8.71 9.43 25.97
C ILE A 146 -9.50 9.68 24.67
N MET A 147 -9.43 8.74 23.72
CA MET A 147 -10.16 8.85 22.47
C MET A 147 -11.67 8.90 22.69
N LYS A 148 -12.25 8.11 23.59
CA LYS A 148 -13.68 8.15 23.91
C LYS A 148 -14.11 9.50 24.48
N VAL A 149 -13.33 10.08 25.38
CA VAL A 149 -13.63 11.39 25.98
C VAL A 149 -13.66 12.49 24.91
N LEU A 150 -12.71 12.49 23.97
CA LEU A 150 -12.57 13.54 22.96
C LEU A 150 -13.33 13.28 21.67
N ASN A 151 -13.54 12.03 21.30
CA ASN A 151 -14.13 11.61 20.04
C ASN A 151 -15.55 11.00 20.21
N ALA A 152 -16.05 10.92 21.45
CA ALA A 152 -17.30 10.28 21.88
C ALA A 152 -17.38 8.75 21.74
N ARG A 153 -16.50 8.12 20.95
CA ARG A 153 -16.37 6.66 20.82
C ARG A 153 -14.90 6.25 20.88
N PHE A 154 -14.66 5.01 21.28
CA PHE A 154 -13.32 4.40 21.24
C PHE A 154 -12.75 4.34 19.82
N ILE A 155 -13.61 3.99 18.85
CA ILE A 155 -13.25 3.79 17.45
C ILE A 155 -14.29 4.54 16.60
N HIS A 156 -13.84 5.20 15.53
CA HIS A 156 -14.70 5.88 14.55
C HIS A 156 -15.68 6.91 15.15
N GLY A 157 -15.22 7.65 16.16
CA GLY A 157 -16.00 8.69 16.81
C GLY A 157 -16.33 9.87 15.89
N GLU A 158 -17.39 10.60 16.24
CA GLU A 158 -18.02 11.63 15.39
C GLU A 158 -17.79 13.05 15.92
N ASN A 159 -17.25 13.20 17.14
CA ASN A 159 -17.28 14.45 17.88
C ASN A 159 -16.38 15.56 17.29
N ALA A 160 -15.21 15.21 16.74
CA ALA A 160 -14.33 16.20 16.12
C ALA A 160 -14.83 16.55 14.71
N GLY A 161 -15.07 17.84 14.48
CA GLY A 161 -15.59 18.42 13.23
C GLY A 161 -14.75 19.61 12.77
N LEU A 162 -15.15 20.22 11.65
CA LEU A 162 -14.45 21.41 11.12
C LEU A 162 -14.43 22.53 12.17
N GLY A 163 -13.24 23.09 12.40
CA GLY A 163 -13.04 24.23 13.29
C GLY A 163 -13.22 23.95 14.79
N GLY A 164 -13.65 22.76 15.21
CA GLY A 164 -14.01 22.52 16.61
C GLY A 164 -14.40 21.07 16.95
N PHE A 165 -15.14 20.95 18.05
CA PHE A 165 -15.73 19.70 18.56
C PHE A 165 -17.22 19.93 18.82
N GLY A 166 -18.04 18.89 18.70
CA GLY A 166 -19.45 18.94 19.10
C GLY A 166 -19.60 19.13 20.62
N ARG A 167 -18.77 18.45 21.40
CA ARG A 167 -18.63 18.60 22.86
C ARG A 167 -17.15 18.63 23.23
N THR A 168 -16.75 19.58 24.07
CA THR A 168 -15.41 19.60 24.68
C THR A 168 -15.40 18.81 26.00
N PRO A 169 -14.26 18.23 26.39
CA PRO A 169 -14.16 17.49 27.64
C PRO A 169 -14.29 18.43 28.85
N THR A 170 -14.84 17.94 29.94
CA THR A 170 -14.92 18.68 31.19
C THR A 170 -13.54 18.78 31.85
N ARG A 171 -13.40 19.73 32.78
CA ARG A 171 -12.19 19.85 33.60
C ARG A 171 -11.91 18.56 34.39
N GLU A 172 -12.94 17.91 34.92
CA GLU A 172 -12.79 16.67 35.68
C GLU A 172 -12.27 15.52 34.81
N GLU A 173 -12.83 15.34 33.60
CA GLU A 173 -12.36 14.34 32.63
C GLU A 173 -10.88 14.57 32.26
N MET A 174 -10.50 15.83 32.03
CA MET A 174 -9.09 16.18 31.74
C MET A 174 -8.16 15.92 32.93
N ILE A 175 -8.57 16.26 34.16
CA ILE A 175 -7.75 16.00 35.36
C ILE A 175 -7.61 14.49 35.63
N PHE A 176 -8.65 13.71 35.37
CA PHE A 176 -8.58 12.25 35.43
C PHE A 176 -7.54 11.69 34.44
N ILE A 177 -7.61 12.08 33.16
CA ILE A 177 -6.64 11.69 32.14
C ILE A 177 -5.22 12.07 32.55
N LYS A 178 -5.02 13.32 32.99
CA LYS A 178 -3.72 13.82 33.46
C LYS A 178 -3.14 12.95 34.57
N THR A 179 -3.94 12.68 35.61
CA THR A 179 -3.50 11.91 36.78
C THR A 179 -3.17 10.48 36.40
N ARG A 180 -4.00 9.87 35.55
CA ARG A 180 -3.80 8.51 35.10
C ARG A 180 -2.56 8.37 34.21
N ALA A 181 -2.28 9.34 33.34
CA ALA A 181 -1.05 9.36 32.54
C ALA A 181 0.21 9.36 33.42
N ILE A 182 0.22 10.18 34.48
CA ILE A 182 1.34 10.24 35.44
C ILE A 182 1.54 8.89 36.14
N GLN A 183 0.46 8.20 36.51
CA GLN A 183 0.53 6.87 37.14
C GLN A 183 1.14 5.80 36.23
N PHE A 184 1.04 5.96 34.91
CA PHE A 184 1.60 5.01 33.95
C PHE A 184 3.08 5.22 33.64
N LEU A 185 3.66 6.39 33.96
CA LEU A 185 5.06 6.72 33.64
C LEU A 185 6.08 5.65 34.10
N PRO A 186 6.00 5.07 35.32
CA PRO A 186 6.94 4.02 35.70
C PRO A 186 6.91 2.78 34.78
N PHE A 187 5.75 2.45 34.21
CA PHE A 187 5.59 1.30 33.32
C PHE A 187 6.07 1.61 31.90
N THR A 188 5.89 2.84 31.41
CA THR A 188 6.41 3.26 30.10
C THR A 188 7.94 3.29 30.12
N LEU A 189 8.56 3.73 31.23
CA LEU A 189 10.00 3.65 31.43
C LEU A 189 10.51 2.20 31.36
N ARG A 190 9.83 1.27 32.03
CA ARG A 190 10.15 -0.17 31.94
C ARG A 190 9.95 -0.72 30.54
N THR A 191 8.95 -0.23 29.81
CA THR A 191 8.70 -0.64 28.42
C THR A 191 9.86 -0.24 27.52
N VAL A 192 10.37 0.98 27.66
CA VAL A 192 11.56 1.44 26.92
C VAL A 192 12.78 0.59 27.26
N GLN A 193 13.02 0.33 28.56
CA GLN A 193 14.14 -0.52 28.99
C GLN A 193 14.04 -1.92 28.39
N LEU A 194 12.88 -2.58 28.54
CA LEU A 194 12.62 -3.89 27.97
C LEU A 194 12.93 -3.90 26.48
N MET A 195 12.31 -2.99 25.71
CA MET A 195 12.43 -3.00 24.25
C MET A 195 13.81 -2.59 23.75
N CYS A 196 14.56 -1.75 24.47
CA CYS A 196 15.91 -1.34 24.08
C CYS A 196 16.99 -2.35 24.49
N GLU A 197 16.73 -3.20 25.49
CA GLU A 197 17.66 -4.21 25.99
C GLU A 197 17.41 -5.62 25.41
N LEU A 198 16.42 -5.77 24.52
CA LEU A 198 16.20 -6.99 23.75
C LEU A 198 17.41 -7.31 22.86
N ASP A 199 17.65 -8.60 22.67
CA ASP A 199 18.64 -9.11 21.72
C ASP A 199 18.08 -9.05 20.29
N TYR A 200 18.24 -7.88 19.66
CA TYR A 200 17.84 -7.70 18.27
C TYR A 200 18.80 -8.42 17.34
N PRO A 201 18.27 -9.28 16.45
CA PRO A 201 19.13 -10.06 15.60
C PRO A 201 19.82 -9.21 14.52
N ASP A 202 21.01 -9.62 14.10
CA ASP A 202 21.96 -8.84 13.27
C ASP A 202 21.52 -8.52 11.83
N ILE A 203 20.37 -8.99 11.39
CA ILE A 203 19.84 -8.72 10.05
C ILE A 203 18.38 -8.25 10.18
N PRO A 204 17.87 -7.41 9.26
CA PRO A 204 18.54 -6.85 8.08
C PRO A 204 19.01 -5.41 8.32
N GLU A 205 20.26 -5.09 7.97
CA GLU A 205 20.81 -3.72 8.09
C GLU A 205 21.09 -3.11 6.70
N SER A 206 20.66 -1.87 6.49
CA SER A 206 20.90 -1.12 5.25
C SER A 206 20.70 0.37 5.47
N GLU A 207 21.35 1.22 4.68
CA GLU A 207 21.08 2.65 4.70
C GLU A 207 19.62 2.91 4.28
N THR A 208 18.96 3.81 4.99
CA THR A 208 17.55 4.11 4.83
C THR A 208 17.30 5.61 4.93
N LEU A 209 16.52 6.12 3.98
CA LEU A 209 16.00 7.47 4.04
C LEU A 209 14.77 7.48 4.94
N TYR A 210 14.78 8.30 5.99
CA TYR A 210 13.65 8.42 6.91
C TYR A 210 12.88 9.71 6.67
N VAL A 211 11.56 9.62 6.68
CA VAL A 211 10.66 10.75 6.42
C VAL A 211 9.63 10.85 7.55
N CYS A 212 9.44 12.07 8.07
CA CYS A 212 8.40 12.37 9.05
C CYS A 212 7.95 13.84 8.96
N LEU A 213 6.90 14.23 9.67
CA LEU A 213 6.53 15.63 9.88
C LEU A 213 7.58 16.35 10.73
N ASN A 214 7.72 17.64 10.48
CA ASN A 214 8.54 18.58 11.23
C ASN A 214 7.63 19.45 12.12
N PRO A 215 7.54 19.17 13.43
CA PRO A 215 6.78 20.01 14.34
C PRO A 215 7.39 21.40 14.47
N ALA A 216 6.54 22.41 14.61
CA ALA A 216 6.97 23.79 14.78
C ALA A 216 7.75 24.00 16.10
N GLY A 217 8.64 25.00 16.11
CA GLY A 217 9.37 25.40 17.32
C GLY A 217 10.50 24.45 17.74
N GLY A 218 10.96 23.56 16.84
CA GLY A 218 12.12 22.70 17.10
C GLY A 218 11.85 21.60 18.13
N LYS A 219 10.58 21.24 18.36
CA LYS A 219 10.16 20.20 19.32
C LYS A 219 9.96 18.85 18.65
N PHE A 220 9.97 17.78 19.44
CA PHE A 220 9.40 16.49 19.05
C PHE A 220 7.86 16.56 19.12
N GLY A 221 7.16 15.86 18.23
CA GLY A 221 5.71 15.85 18.18
C GLY A 221 5.17 15.11 16.96
N PHE A 222 3.84 14.94 16.92
CA PHE A 222 3.16 14.13 15.90
C PHE A 222 2.37 14.96 14.86
N MET A 223 2.48 16.28 14.91
CA MET A 223 1.81 17.20 13.99
C MET A 223 2.79 18.29 13.53
N GLY A 224 2.69 18.65 12.25
CA GLY A 224 3.54 19.66 11.61
C GLY A 224 2.95 20.10 10.27
N GLU A 225 3.43 21.25 9.77
CA GLU A 225 3.04 21.81 8.47
C GLU A 225 4.07 21.50 7.37
N GLU A 226 5.24 20.98 7.75
CA GLU A 226 6.31 20.57 6.86
C GLU A 226 6.66 19.09 7.11
N VAL A 227 7.22 18.46 6.09
CA VAL A 227 7.88 17.16 6.13
C VAL A 227 9.38 17.40 6.24
N ILE A 228 10.10 16.59 7.03
CA ILE A 228 11.56 16.57 7.12
C ILE A 228 12.10 15.18 6.80
N LEU A 229 13.16 15.15 6.01
CA LEU A 229 13.88 13.95 5.62
C LEU A 229 15.15 13.81 6.45
N SER A 230 15.67 12.58 6.60
CA SER A 230 16.97 12.35 7.26
C SER A 230 18.16 13.00 6.54
N SER A 231 17.98 13.42 5.28
CA SER A 231 18.94 14.25 4.55
C SER A 231 18.97 15.72 5.00
N GLY A 232 18.03 16.16 5.84
CA GLY A 232 17.86 17.55 6.28
C GLY A 232 16.97 18.41 5.38
N GLU A 233 16.50 17.87 4.25
CA GLU A 233 15.57 18.57 3.36
C GLU A 233 14.17 18.69 4.01
N THR A 234 13.55 19.86 3.89
CA THR A 234 12.18 20.11 4.36
C THR A 234 11.26 20.47 3.19
N ILE A 235 10.02 19.99 3.23
CA ILE A 235 9.02 20.16 2.17
C ILE A 235 7.67 20.51 2.80
N ASP A 236 6.98 21.52 2.29
CA ASP A 236 5.63 21.90 2.77
C ASP A 236 4.64 20.73 2.53
N VAL A 237 3.75 20.46 3.49
CA VAL A 237 2.71 19.43 3.36
C VAL A 237 1.78 19.67 2.16
N GLN A 238 1.57 20.92 1.73
CA GLN A 238 0.83 21.23 0.49
C GLN A 238 1.49 20.62 -0.76
N ASP A 239 2.81 20.41 -0.71
CA ASP A 239 3.62 19.83 -1.77
C ASP A 239 3.90 18.33 -1.56
N TYR A 240 3.05 17.61 -0.79
CA TYR A 240 3.26 16.20 -0.43
C TYR A 240 3.64 15.28 -1.60
N LYS A 241 3.15 15.53 -2.82
CA LYS A 241 3.49 14.75 -4.02
C LYS A 241 4.98 14.77 -4.36
N LYS A 242 5.72 15.83 -4.00
CA LYS A 242 7.18 15.88 -4.16
C LYS A 242 7.87 14.80 -3.31
N VAL A 243 7.26 14.44 -2.17
CA VAL A 243 7.75 13.40 -1.26
C VAL A 243 7.30 12.01 -1.71
N THR A 244 6.00 11.83 -1.94
CA THR A 244 5.39 10.49 -2.02
C THR A 244 5.55 9.82 -3.38
N ASN A 245 5.32 10.55 -4.48
CA ASN A 245 5.37 10.05 -5.88
C ASN A 245 4.83 8.61 -6.03
N GLU A 246 3.56 8.39 -5.69
CA GLU A 246 2.99 7.03 -5.67
C GLU A 246 2.94 6.35 -7.05
N PHE A 247 3.18 5.04 -7.07
CA PHE A 247 3.01 4.18 -8.24
C PHE A 247 2.38 2.83 -7.87
N VAL A 248 1.91 2.09 -8.88
CA VAL A 248 1.27 0.78 -8.69
C VAL A 248 2.18 -0.35 -9.13
N VAL A 249 2.03 -1.51 -8.50
CA VAL A 249 2.71 -2.76 -8.87
C VAL A 249 1.68 -3.82 -9.21
N SER A 250 2.05 -4.80 -10.05
CA SER A 250 1.09 -5.81 -10.54
C SER A 250 0.73 -6.89 -9.51
N HIS A 251 1.53 -7.06 -8.48
CA HIS A 251 1.40 -8.15 -7.50
C HIS A 251 0.67 -7.75 -6.20
N SER A 252 0.25 -6.50 -6.04
CA SER A 252 -0.30 -6.03 -4.77
C SER A 252 -1.31 -4.89 -4.98
N PHE A 253 -2.38 -4.87 -4.18
CA PHE A 253 -3.33 -3.74 -4.12
C PHE A 253 -2.80 -2.55 -3.30
N CYS A 254 -1.60 -2.68 -2.74
CA CYS A 254 -0.91 -1.60 -2.07
C CYS A 254 -0.05 -0.82 -3.08
N LYS A 255 -0.31 0.48 -3.19
CA LYS A 255 0.56 1.41 -3.92
C LYS A 255 1.94 1.47 -3.26
N ARG A 256 2.92 2.00 -4.00
CA ARG A 256 4.30 2.20 -3.56
C ARG A 256 4.64 3.68 -3.63
N SER A 257 5.57 4.14 -2.80
CA SER A 257 6.04 5.52 -2.80
C SER A 257 7.54 5.57 -2.96
N HIS A 258 8.03 6.53 -3.74
CA HIS A 258 9.46 6.83 -3.86
C HIS A 258 9.72 8.32 -3.70
N TYR A 259 10.86 8.63 -3.08
CA TYR A 259 11.40 9.97 -3.05
C TYR A 259 12.60 10.07 -3.99
N LYS A 260 12.51 10.90 -5.03
CA LYS A 260 13.56 11.07 -6.05
C LYS A 260 14.09 9.72 -6.59
N GLY A 261 13.16 8.78 -6.83
CA GLY A 261 13.44 7.44 -7.35
C GLY A 261 14.03 6.45 -6.34
N LYS A 262 14.02 6.76 -5.04
CA LYS A 262 14.51 5.88 -3.98
C LYS A 262 13.40 5.53 -2.98
N PRO A 263 13.42 4.32 -2.41
CA PRO A 263 12.52 3.98 -1.31
C PRO A 263 12.89 4.76 -0.05
N TYR A 264 11.90 4.92 0.83
CA TYR A 264 12.07 5.57 2.12
C TYR A 264 11.16 4.91 3.16
N SER A 265 11.49 5.14 4.42
CA SER A 265 10.75 4.62 5.57
C SER A 265 10.09 5.75 6.38
N VAL A 266 8.90 5.47 6.89
CA VAL A 266 8.10 6.31 7.78
C VAL A 266 7.73 5.49 9.03
N GLY A 267 7.37 6.16 10.12
CA GLY A 267 6.99 5.51 11.38
C GLY A 267 7.78 6.01 12.58
N ALA A 268 7.71 5.28 13.69
CA ALA A 268 8.37 5.67 14.93
C ALA A 268 9.90 5.75 14.76
N LEU A 269 10.49 4.79 14.04
CA LEU A 269 11.92 4.80 13.75
C LEU A 269 12.33 6.03 12.94
N ALA A 270 11.51 6.45 11.97
CA ALA A 270 11.78 7.63 11.17
C ALA A 270 11.77 8.91 12.01
N ARG A 271 10.75 9.06 12.87
CA ARG A 271 10.63 10.19 13.80
C ARG A 271 11.76 10.23 14.81
N VAL A 272 12.15 9.10 15.40
CA VAL A 272 13.28 9.04 16.34
C VAL A 272 14.60 9.35 15.65
N ASN A 273 14.85 8.84 14.44
CA ASN A 273 16.07 9.16 13.70
C ASN A 273 16.17 10.65 13.31
N ASN A 274 15.06 11.27 12.89
CA ASN A 274 15.06 12.65 12.42
C ASN A 274 14.94 13.68 13.56
N LEU A 275 14.20 13.35 14.61
CA LEU A 275 13.78 14.29 15.66
C LEU A 275 14.22 13.86 17.06
N GLY A 276 14.88 12.72 17.25
CA GLY A 276 15.17 12.16 18.58
C GLY A 276 15.97 13.10 19.49
N GLU A 277 16.87 13.91 18.93
CA GLU A 277 17.60 14.96 19.68
C GLU A 277 16.69 16.06 20.26
N ARG A 278 15.46 16.18 19.77
CA ARG A 278 14.43 17.12 20.26
C ARG A 278 13.57 16.52 21.36
N LEU A 279 13.80 15.27 21.77
CA LEU A 279 13.13 14.67 22.92
C LEU A 279 13.67 15.29 24.22
N GLU A 280 12.75 15.60 25.12
CA GLU A 280 13.05 16.17 26.44
C GLU A 280 12.71 15.16 27.56
N ASN A 281 12.93 15.53 28.82
CA ASN A 281 12.58 14.73 30.00
C ASN A 281 13.17 13.30 29.97
N GLU A 282 12.44 12.31 30.48
CA GLU A 282 12.92 10.93 30.54
C GLU A 282 13.00 10.30 29.16
N ALA A 283 12.11 10.67 28.22
CA ALA A 283 12.21 10.23 26.83
C ALA A 283 13.55 10.64 26.20
N GLY A 284 13.95 11.90 26.37
CA GLY A 284 15.25 12.41 25.88
C GLY A 284 16.44 11.76 26.59
N ARG A 285 16.33 11.51 27.91
CA ARG A 285 17.37 10.80 28.68
C ARG A 285 17.56 9.37 28.19
N LEU A 286 16.48 8.63 27.96
CA LEU A 286 16.54 7.24 27.49
C LEU A 286 16.93 7.15 26.00
N PHE A 287 16.51 8.10 25.18
CA PHE A 287 17.01 8.22 23.80
C PHE A 287 18.54 8.31 23.80
N LYS A 288 19.13 9.24 24.56
CA LYS A 288 20.61 9.39 24.66
C LYS A 288 21.31 8.14 25.21
N LYS A 289 20.63 7.37 26.06
CA LYS A 289 21.19 6.14 26.64
C LYS A 289 21.26 4.99 25.62
N TYR A 290 20.21 4.80 24.82
CA TYR A 290 20.04 3.59 24.02
C TYR A 290 20.22 3.78 22.52
N PHE A 291 19.96 4.98 22.00
CA PHE A 291 20.10 5.26 20.59
C PHE A 291 21.55 5.06 20.13
N ASN A 292 21.71 4.33 19.04
CA ASN A 292 23.01 4.01 18.45
C ASN A 292 22.86 3.84 16.93
N ASP A 293 23.98 3.71 16.22
CA ASP A 293 23.97 3.69 14.76
C ASP A 293 23.17 2.54 14.13
N ARG A 294 22.90 1.44 14.85
CA ARG A 294 22.05 0.36 14.33
C ARG A 294 20.61 0.81 14.11
N TRP A 295 20.10 1.76 14.89
CA TRP A 295 18.75 2.32 14.75
C TRP A 295 18.55 3.03 13.41
N LYS A 296 19.65 3.50 12.80
CA LYS A 296 19.60 4.13 11.46
C LYS A 296 19.46 3.08 10.35
N LYS A 297 19.85 1.84 10.61
CA LYS A 297 20.04 0.82 9.56
C LYS A 297 19.12 -0.38 9.67
N ASN A 298 18.57 -0.65 10.85
CA ASN A 298 17.84 -1.87 11.14
C ASN A 298 16.38 -1.55 11.53
N PRO A 299 15.38 -2.00 10.74
CA PRO A 299 13.99 -1.65 10.94
C PRO A 299 13.41 -2.29 12.21
N LEU A 300 14.06 -3.32 12.76
CA LEU A 300 13.61 -3.96 14.00
C LEU A 300 13.63 -2.98 15.20
N PHE A 301 14.47 -1.93 15.17
CA PHE A 301 14.46 -0.89 16.20
C PHE A 301 13.23 0.01 16.14
N ASN A 302 12.35 -0.12 15.14
CA ASN A 302 11.07 0.57 15.15
C ASN A 302 10.25 0.22 16.39
N ASN A 303 10.32 -1.01 16.89
CA ASN A 303 9.63 -1.38 18.13
C ASN A 303 10.22 -0.71 19.38
N ALA A 304 11.54 -0.50 19.44
CA ALA A 304 12.18 0.30 20.48
C ALA A 304 11.82 1.80 20.35
N ALA A 305 11.74 2.32 19.12
CA ALA A 305 11.29 3.67 18.85
C ALA A 305 9.82 3.90 19.26
N GLN A 306 8.93 2.93 19.01
CA GLN A 306 7.54 2.95 19.49
C GLN A 306 7.47 3.01 21.02
N ALA A 307 8.38 2.33 21.73
CA ALA A 307 8.44 2.39 23.19
C ALA A 307 8.85 3.79 23.67
N LEU A 308 9.86 4.41 23.03
CA LEU A 308 10.25 5.80 23.32
C LEU A 308 9.10 6.78 23.05
N GLU A 309 8.39 6.61 21.94
CA GLU A 309 7.23 7.45 21.61
C GLU A 309 6.05 7.25 22.56
N THR A 310 5.87 6.02 23.06
CA THR A 310 4.88 5.75 24.12
C THR A 310 5.24 6.56 25.36
N LEU A 311 6.49 6.51 25.83
CA LEU A 311 6.95 7.33 26.95
C LEU A 311 6.74 8.83 26.71
N TYR A 312 7.17 9.33 25.55
CA TYR A 312 6.95 10.73 25.16
C TYR A 312 5.45 11.10 25.20
N ALA A 313 4.57 10.24 24.68
CA ALA A 313 3.14 10.53 24.66
C ALA A 313 2.56 10.64 26.07
N PHE A 314 2.97 9.75 26.99
CA PHE A 314 2.57 9.84 28.40
C PHE A 314 3.14 11.07 29.12
N GLU A 315 4.33 11.54 28.76
CA GLU A 315 4.90 12.81 29.26
C GLU A 315 4.17 14.04 28.69
N ARG A 316 3.75 13.98 27.42
CA ARG A 316 3.09 15.08 26.70
C ARG A 316 1.63 15.27 27.13
N VAL A 317 0.90 14.19 27.44
CA VAL A 317 -0.52 14.25 27.85
C VAL A 317 -0.77 15.27 29.00
N PRO A 318 -0.06 15.22 30.14
CA PRO A 318 -0.22 16.21 31.20
C PRO A 318 0.06 17.65 30.77
N GLN A 319 1.06 17.86 29.91
CA GLN A 319 1.47 19.18 29.43
C GLN A 319 0.39 19.80 28.53
N VAL A 320 -0.13 19.03 27.57
CA VAL A 320 -1.21 19.47 26.67
C VAL A 320 -2.46 19.83 27.45
N ILE A 321 -2.80 19.06 28.49
CA ILE A 321 -3.93 19.35 29.37
C ILE A 321 -3.72 20.67 30.13
N ASP A 322 -2.53 20.89 30.68
CA ASP A 322 -2.21 22.13 31.39
C ASP A 322 -2.21 23.36 30.46
N GLU A 323 -1.76 23.21 29.22
CA GLU A 323 -1.84 24.24 28.18
C GLU A 323 -3.31 24.51 27.80
N ALA A 324 -4.11 23.47 27.58
CA ALA A 324 -5.51 23.60 27.17
C ALA A 324 -6.40 24.22 28.26
N LEU A 325 -6.15 23.89 29.54
CA LEU A 325 -6.89 24.43 30.68
C LEU A 325 -6.66 25.93 30.92
N LYS A 326 -5.55 26.49 30.43
CA LYS A 326 -5.25 27.93 30.51
C LYS A 326 -5.99 28.74 29.45
N LEU A 327 -6.50 28.09 28.41
CA LEU A 327 -7.17 28.75 27.30
C LEU A 327 -8.69 28.77 27.51
N PRO A 328 -9.36 29.88 27.15
CA PRO A 328 -10.82 29.95 27.19
C PRO A 328 -11.41 29.00 26.15
N ASP A 329 -12.65 28.59 26.38
CA ASP A 329 -13.43 27.94 25.33
C ASP A 329 -13.67 28.92 24.16
N SER A 330 -13.84 28.38 22.96
CA SER A 330 -14.00 29.16 21.74
C SER A 330 -15.06 28.50 20.87
N GLU A 331 -15.82 29.34 20.17
CA GLU A 331 -16.74 28.89 19.13
C GLU A 331 -15.98 28.16 18.01
N PRO A 332 -16.60 27.14 17.37
CA PRO A 332 -16.00 26.49 16.21
C PRO A 332 -15.64 27.48 15.10
N GLY A 333 -14.49 27.24 14.46
CA GLY A 333 -14.08 27.98 13.28
C GLY A 333 -15.13 27.92 12.16
N LYS A 334 -15.42 29.06 11.54
CA LYS A 334 -16.36 29.16 10.41
C LYS A 334 -15.63 28.96 9.08
N ARG A 335 -16.35 28.45 8.07
CA ARG A 335 -15.84 28.35 6.69
C ARG A 335 -15.63 29.75 6.10
N GLY A 336 -14.45 29.99 5.54
CA GLY A 336 -14.13 31.22 4.82
C GLY A 336 -14.49 31.17 3.33
N ARG A 337 -14.59 29.96 2.74
CA ARG A 337 -14.88 29.75 1.32
C ARG A 337 -15.57 28.42 1.04
N GLU A 338 -16.14 28.28 -0.16
CA GLU A 338 -16.80 27.06 -0.64
C GLU A 338 -16.02 26.32 -1.74
N THR A 339 -14.85 26.82 -2.14
CA THR A 339 -14.01 26.21 -3.18
C THR A 339 -12.55 26.47 -2.84
N GLY A 340 -11.72 25.44 -2.97
CA GLY A 340 -10.31 25.54 -2.61
C GLY A 340 -9.61 24.19 -2.57
N LYS A 341 -8.30 24.22 -2.34
CA LYS A 341 -7.44 23.04 -2.22
C LYS A 341 -6.74 23.06 -0.87
N GLY A 342 -6.50 21.90 -0.30
CA GLY A 342 -5.77 21.78 0.95
C GLY A 342 -5.28 20.36 1.20
N ALA A 343 -4.01 20.24 1.60
CA ALA A 343 -3.43 18.99 2.09
C ALA A 343 -3.22 19.04 3.61
N GLY A 344 -3.70 18.02 4.30
CA GLY A 344 -3.50 17.78 5.71
C GLY A 344 -2.60 16.58 5.92
N ALA A 345 -1.76 16.64 6.95
CA ALA A 345 -0.94 15.52 7.37
C ALA A 345 -0.89 15.39 8.88
N VAL A 346 -0.74 14.15 9.36
CA VAL A 346 -0.50 13.79 10.76
C VAL A 346 0.45 12.61 10.82
N GLU A 347 1.25 12.50 11.88
CA GLU A 347 2.03 11.30 12.15
C GLU A 347 1.15 10.23 12.79
N ALA A 348 0.55 9.38 11.98
CA ALA A 348 -0.11 8.19 12.50
C ALA A 348 0.91 7.27 13.20
N PRO A 349 0.48 6.30 14.03
CA PRO A 349 1.40 5.38 14.70
C PRO A 349 2.40 4.72 13.73
N ARG A 350 1.93 4.32 12.54
CA ARG A 350 2.71 3.69 11.47
C ARG A 350 3.58 4.64 10.65
N GLY A 351 3.40 5.96 10.78
CA GLY A 351 4.13 6.98 10.02
C GLY A 351 3.23 8.09 9.51
N ILE A 352 3.80 8.96 8.67
CA ILE A 352 3.09 10.11 8.11
C ILE A 352 1.89 9.68 7.25
N LEU A 353 0.75 10.28 7.51
CA LEU A 353 -0.50 10.07 6.78
C LEU A 353 -0.91 11.38 6.11
N PHE A 354 -1.15 11.35 4.80
CA PHE A 354 -1.61 12.51 4.04
C PHE A 354 -3.05 12.33 3.58
N HIS A 355 -3.83 13.41 3.70
CA HIS A 355 -5.14 13.55 3.08
C HIS A 355 -5.18 14.89 2.33
N ALA A 356 -5.39 14.87 1.02
CA ALA A 356 -5.49 16.07 0.20
C ALA A 356 -6.86 16.15 -0.49
N TYR A 357 -7.43 17.36 -0.51
CA TYR A 357 -8.77 17.62 -1.01
C TYR A 357 -8.78 18.78 -2.00
N GLU A 358 -9.63 18.65 -3.02
CA GLU A 358 -10.12 19.74 -3.86
C GLU A 358 -11.62 19.86 -3.64
N ILE A 359 -12.08 21.04 -3.22
CA ILE A 359 -13.48 21.35 -2.98
C ILE A 359 -14.00 22.28 -4.08
N SER A 360 -15.19 22.00 -4.60
CA SER A 360 -15.92 22.85 -5.55
C SER A 360 -17.37 22.99 -5.12
N LYS A 361 -17.85 24.22 -4.98
CA LYS A 361 -19.23 24.54 -4.55
C LYS A 361 -19.67 23.77 -3.29
N GLY A 362 -18.79 23.69 -2.30
CA GLY A 362 -19.03 23.03 -1.02
C GLY A 362 -18.96 21.50 -1.05
N LEU A 363 -18.67 20.90 -2.21
CA LEU A 363 -18.57 19.45 -2.39
C LEU A 363 -17.15 19.03 -2.75
N ILE A 364 -16.76 17.83 -2.36
CA ILE A 364 -15.47 17.23 -2.70
C ILE A 364 -15.45 16.92 -4.20
N ALA A 365 -14.51 17.54 -4.92
CA ALA A 365 -14.26 17.31 -6.33
C ALA A 365 -13.14 16.29 -6.55
N ASN A 366 -12.14 16.25 -5.67
CA ASN A 366 -11.06 15.27 -5.70
C ASN A 366 -10.53 15.00 -4.28
N THR A 367 -10.10 13.76 -4.04
CA THR A 367 -9.47 13.31 -2.79
C THR A 367 -8.28 12.41 -3.11
N ASP A 368 -7.18 12.59 -2.38
CA ASP A 368 -5.97 11.77 -2.48
C ASP A 368 -5.50 11.40 -1.07
N ILE A 369 -5.32 10.10 -0.80
CA ILE A 369 -4.98 9.59 0.53
C ILE A 369 -3.73 8.73 0.44
N ILE A 370 -2.67 9.13 1.14
CA ILE A 370 -1.38 8.44 1.14
C ILE A 370 -1.15 7.87 2.53
N THR A 371 -1.20 6.54 2.65
CA THR A 371 -1.10 5.87 3.96
C THR A 371 0.33 5.45 4.29
N PRO A 372 0.66 5.31 5.60
CA PRO A 372 2.03 5.00 6.00
C PRO A 372 2.53 3.65 5.48
N THR A 373 1.69 2.62 5.50
CA THR A 373 2.04 1.28 5.01
C THR A 373 2.39 1.28 3.52
N ALA A 374 1.68 2.05 2.69
CA ALA A 374 1.98 2.18 1.26
C ALA A 374 3.35 2.85 1.01
N GLN A 375 3.74 3.77 1.88
CA GLN A 375 5.05 4.40 1.85
C GLN A 375 6.17 3.43 2.25
N ASN A 376 5.92 2.59 3.27
CA ASN A 376 6.89 1.60 3.76
C ASN A 376 6.99 0.33 2.89
N ALA A 377 6.07 0.09 1.95
CA ALA A 377 5.95 -1.20 1.27
C ALA A 377 7.22 -1.60 0.49
N GLU A 378 7.90 -0.65 -0.16
CA GLU A 378 9.17 -0.89 -0.85
C GLU A 378 10.30 -1.28 0.12
N ASP A 379 10.36 -0.61 1.28
CA ASP A 379 11.36 -0.92 2.29
C ASP A 379 11.08 -2.25 2.98
N ILE A 380 9.82 -2.63 3.16
CA ILE A 380 9.45 -3.98 3.61
C ILE A 380 10.01 -5.03 2.66
N GLU A 381 9.79 -4.90 1.35
CA GLU A 381 10.32 -5.85 0.35
C GLU A 381 11.85 -5.86 0.35
N ARG A 382 12.48 -4.67 0.36
CA ARG A 382 13.94 -4.51 0.38
C ARG A 382 14.58 -5.18 1.59
N TYR A 383 14.05 -4.95 2.80
CA TYR A 383 14.62 -5.52 4.01
C TYR A 383 14.37 -7.03 4.13
N CYS A 384 13.24 -7.52 3.64
CA CYS A 384 13.01 -8.97 3.54
C CYS A 384 13.94 -9.62 2.51
N PHE A 385 14.22 -8.97 1.39
CA PHE A 385 15.20 -9.42 0.40
C PHE A 385 16.60 -9.52 1.03
N ILE A 386 17.06 -8.48 1.73
CA ILE A 386 18.35 -8.46 2.41
C ILE A 386 18.42 -9.59 3.45
N ALA A 387 17.39 -9.71 4.29
CA ALA A 387 17.30 -10.76 5.29
C ALA A 387 17.39 -12.17 4.69
N ALA A 388 16.58 -12.43 3.66
CA ALA A 388 16.56 -13.73 2.98
C ALA A 388 17.92 -14.05 2.35
N GLN A 389 18.53 -13.08 1.66
CA GLN A 389 19.80 -13.26 0.98
C GLN A 389 20.96 -13.50 1.96
N GLU A 390 20.99 -12.80 3.10
CA GLU A 390 22.01 -13.00 4.14
C GLU A 390 21.87 -14.35 4.86
N LEU A 391 20.64 -14.79 5.16
CA LEU A 391 20.41 -16.12 5.74
C LEU A 391 20.78 -17.23 4.77
N LEU A 392 20.48 -17.06 3.48
CA LEU A 392 20.85 -18.01 2.44
C LEU A 392 22.37 -18.15 2.31
N LYS A 393 23.13 -17.04 2.37
CA LYS A 393 24.60 -17.06 2.40
C LYS A 393 25.16 -17.82 3.62
N LYS A 394 24.47 -17.73 4.76
CA LYS A 394 24.85 -18.43 6.01
C LYS A 394 24.39 -19.89 6.07
N GLY A 395 23.70 -20.39 5.03
CA GLY A 395 23.15 -21.75 5.02
C GLY A 395 21.97 -21.96 5.97
N GLN A 396 21.27 -20.89 6.34
CA GLN A 396 20.14 -20.88 7.29
C GLN A 396 18.81 -20.66 6.57
N GLU A 397 18.59 -21.39 5.48
CA GLU A 397 17.41 -21.23 4.61
C GLU A 397 16.09 -21.50 5.36
N ASP A 398 16.11 -22.41 6.33
CA ASP A 398 14.99 -22.75 7.22
C ASP A 398 14.48 -21.55 8.01
N LYS A 399 15.34 -20.56 8.29
CA LYS A 399 15.00 -19.35 9.06
C LYS A 399 14.48 -18.18 8.22
N ILE A 400 14.52 -18.29 6.88
CA ILE A 400 14.15 -17.19 5.99
C ILE A 400 12.69 -16.77 6.22
N ARG A 401 11.79 -17.73 6.34
CA ARG A 401 10.36 -17.48 6.59
C ARG A 401 10.16 -16.65 7.86
N ASP A 402 10.62 -17.15 9.00
CA ASP A 402 10.45 -16.49 10.30
C ASP A 402 11.09 -15.11 10.33
N ARG A 403 12.22 -14.95 9.64
CA ARG A 403 12.88 -13.65 9.53
C ARG A 403 12.09 -12.65 8.70
N MET A 404 11.53 -13.06 7.57
CA MET A 404 10.68 -12.17 6.77
C MET A 404 9.45 -11.74 7.56
N ASP A 405 8.82 -12.67 8.29
CA ASP A 405 7.66 -12.37 9.14
C ASP A 405 8.00 -11.34 10.23
N LEU A 406 9.15 -11.51 10.90
CA LEU A 406 9.66 -10.55 11.89
C LEU A 406 9.94 -9.17 11.27
N VAL A 407 10.58 -9.12 10.10
CA VAL A 407 10.87 -7.86 9.40
C VAL A 407 9.59 -7.15 9.04
N VAL A 408 8.62 -7.83 8.43
CA VAL A 408 7.33 -7.24 8.08
C VAL A 408 6.66 -6.68 9.33
N ARG A 409 6.57 -7.45 10.42
CA ARG A 409 5.95 -7.00 11.67
C ARG A 409 6.68 -5.84 12.34
N SER A 410 7.99 -5.70 12.15
CA SER A 410 8.71 -4.54 12.70
C SER A 410 8.23 -3.20 12.15
N PHE A 411 7.68 -3.14 10.93
CA PHE A 411 7.10 -1.93 10.35
C PHE A 411 5.70 -1.59 10.87
N ASP A 412 5.07 -2.43 11.70
CA ASP A 412 3.67 -2.30 12.13
C ASP A 412 2.71 -2.09 10.94
N PRO A 413 2.77 -2.91 9.87
CA PRO A 413 2.00 -2.65 8.67
C PRO A 413 0.51 -2.80 8.96
N CYS A 414 -0.22 -1.77 8.55
CA CYS A 414 -1.68 -1.79 8.52
C CYS A 414 -2.10 -2.06 7.08
N ILE A 415 -2.38 -3.32 6.76
CA ILE A 415 -2.63 -3.79 5.39
C ILE A 415 -3.96 -3.24 4.90
N SER A 416 -4.99 -3.19 5.76
CA SER A 416 -6.29 -2.63 5.37
C SER A 416 -6.12 -1.17 4.97
N CYS A 417 -5.36 -0.38 5.75
CA CYS A 417 -5.04 1.01 5.39
C CYS A 417 -4.37 1.15 4.04
N SER A 418 -3.67 0.15 3.54
CA SER A 418 -2.84 0.27 2.33
C SER A 418 -3.56 -0.11 1.04
N ALA A 419 -4.72 -0.76 1.14
CA ALA A 419 -5.52 -1.20 0.00
C ALA A 419 -6.21 0.00 -0.68
N HIS A 420 -5.51 0.62 -1.64
CA HIS A 420 -5.95 1.77 -2.41
C HIS A 420 -5.97 1.46 -3.92
N MET A 421 -6.34 2.46 -4.75
CA MET A 421 -6.71 2.32 -6.16
C MET A 421 -5.98 1.22 -6.96
N VAL A 422 -6.79 0.44 -7.67
CA VAL A 422 -6.35 -0.41 -8.78
C VAL A 422 -6.27 0.43 -10.04
N GLN A 423 -5.18 0.31 -10.79
CA GLN A 423 -5.17 0.78 -12.17
C GLN A 423 -6.04 -0.18 -13.00
N VAL A 424 -7.30 0.20 -13.23
CA VAL A 424 -8.05 -0.41 -14.33
C VAL A 424 -7.41 0.11 -15.61
N ARG A 425 -6.45 -0.66 -16.13
CA ARG A 425 -6.05 -0.51 -17.53
C ARG A 425 -7.25 -0.95 -18.36
N THR A 426 -8.15 -0.01 -18.63
CA THR A 426 -8.91 -0.10 -19.87
C THR A 426 -7.85 -0.14 -20.96
N ALA A 427 -7.82 -1.23 -21.74
CA ALA A 427 -7.05 -1.19 -22.97
C ALA A 427 -7.49 0.09 -23.69
N GLU A 428 -6.55 0.97 -24.00
CA GLU A 428 -6.82 2.10 -24.89
C GLU A 428 -7.61 1.55 -26.07
N ALA A 429 -8.68 2.25 -26.48
CA ALA A 429 -9.48 1.85 -27.63
C ALA A 429 -8.51 1.59 -28.80
N GLY A 430 -8.25 0.31 -29.04
CA GLY A 430 -6.97 -0.11 -29.61
C GLY A 430 -6.89 0.33 -31.04
N ASP A 431 -5.86 1.10 -31.38
CA ASP A 431 -5.38 1.17 -32.76
C ASP A 431 -4.62 -0.13 -33.08
N TRP A 432 -5.36 -1.23 -33.11
CA TRP A 432 -4.85 -2.54 -33.52
C TRP A 432 -4.26 -2.48 -34.92
N LYS A 433 -4.72 -1.55 -35.76
CA LYS A 433 -4.24 -1.33 -37.13
C LYS A 433 -2.79 -0.85 -37.10
N THR A 434 -2.48 0.20 -36.32
CA THR A 434 -1.10 0.70 -36.18
C THR A 434 -0.18 -0.36 -35.60
N ARG A 435 -0.61 -1.09 -34.57
CA ARG A 435 0.21 -2.17 -33.99
C ARG A 435 0.43 -3.34 -34.94
N LEU A 436 -0.57 -3.71 -35.73
CA LEU A 436 -0.43 -4.76 -36.73
C LEU A 436 0.57 -4.35 -37.82
N LYS A 437 0.54 -3.08 -38.26
CA LYS A 437 1.53 -2.51 -39.19
C LYS A 437 2.94 -2.51 -38.61
N GLU A 438 3.10 -2.07 -37.36
CA GLU A 438 4.39 -2.11 -36.67
C GLU A 438 4.95 -3.53 -36.55
N LEU A 439 4.09 -4.50 -36.24
CA LEU A 439 4.49 -5.91 -36.15
C LEU A 439 4.89 -6.48 -37.50
N ALA A 440 4.14 -6.18 -38.56
CA ALA A 440 4.47 -6.60 -39.93
C ALA A 440 5.75 -5.93 -40.45
N ALA A 441 6.00 -4.67 -40.08
CA ALA A 441 7.22 -3.93 -40.47
C ALA A 441 8.47 -4.36 -39.71
N ALA A 442 8.32 -4.93 -38.50
CA ALA A 442 9.44 -5.28 -37.63
C ALA A 442 10.23 -6.53 -38.07
N GLY A 443 9.74 -7.29 -39.04
CA GLY A 443 10.40 -8.49 -39.56
C GLY A 443 9.42 -9.47 -40.18
N PRO A 444 9.91 -10.60 -40.74
CA PRO A 444 9.04 -11.58 -41.38
C PRO A 444 8.11 -12.25 -40.35
N VAL A 445 6.83 -12.35 -40.70
CA VAL A 445 5.76 -12.89 -39.85
C VAL A 445 5.25 -14.21 -40.43
N GLU A 446 5.04 -15.19 -39.56
CA GLU A 446 4.32 -16.42 -39.85
C GLU A 446 2.89 -16.30 -39.29
N PHE A 447 1.89 -16.48 -40.15
CA PHE A 447 0.49 -16.48 -39.77
C PHE A 447 0.01 -17.91 -39.59
N ILE A 448 -0.63 -18.21 -38.46
CA ILE A 448 -1.20 -19.53 -38.17
C ILE A 448 -2.70 -19.37 -37.94
N GLY A 449 -3.49 -19.99 -38.79
CA GLY A 449 -4.95 -19.99 -38.72
C GLY A 449 -5.46 -20.99 -37.70
N LEU A 450 -6.39 -20.56 -36.84
CA LEU A 450 -7.13 -21.41 -35.91
C LEU A 450 -8.61 -21.37 -36.27
N GLY A 451 -9.31 -22.48 -36.04
CA GLY A 451 -10.75 -22.56 -36.29
C GLY A 451 -11.22 -23.93 -36.77
N ARG A 452 -12.47 -24.00 -37.22
CA ARG A 452 -13.04 -25.17 -37.90
C ARG A 452 -13.76 -24.75 -39.17
N GLU A 453 -13.54 -25.50 -40.25
CA GLU A 453 -14.15 -25.22 -41.57
C GLU A 453 -15.66 -25.44 -41.60
N ASP A 454 -16.18 -26.29 -40.71
CA ASP A 454 -17.59 -26.67 -40.65
C ASP A 454 -18.44 -25.72 -39.81
N ARG A 455 -17.88 -24.60 -39.31
CA ARG A 455 -18.54 -23.64 -38.42
C ARG A 455 -18.44 -22.21 -38.95
N SER A 456 -19.54 -21.46 -38.79
CA SER A 456 -19.78 -20.12 -39.34
C SER A 456 -18.64 -19.10 -39.22
N ASP A 457 -18.59 -18.24 -38.21
CA ASP A 457 -17.49 -17.26 -38.08
C ASP A 457 -16.19 -17.92 -37.62
N ASP A 458 -16.30 -19.15 -37.13
CA ASP A 458 -15.19 -19.94 -36.62
C ASP A 458 -14.12 -20.26 -37.66
N THR A 459 -14.49 -20.27 -38.95
CA THR A 459 -13.57 -20.52 -40.05
C THR A 459 -12.67 -19.32 -40.37
N VAL A 460 -12.90 -18.15 -39.78
CA VAL A 460 -12.23 -16.90 -40.20
C VAL A 460 -10.72 -16.94 -40.06
N GLY A 461 -10.19 -17.58 -39.01
CA GLY A 461 -8.74 -17.72 -38.83
C GLY A 461 -8.09 -18.55 -39.93
N LEU A 462 -8.72 -19.66 -40.32
CA LEU A 462 -8.27 -20.53 -41.42
C LEU A 462 -8.37 -19.84 -42.78
N GLU A 463 -9.40 -19.03 -43.00
CA GLU A 463 -9.57 -18.29 -44.26
C GLU A 463 -8.54 -17.16 -44.41
N LEU A 464 -8.25 -16.43 -43.32
CA LEU A 464 -7.19 -15.42 -43.30
C LEU A 464 -5.82 -16.03 -43.61
N GLU A 465 -5.49 -17.17 -42.99
CA GLU A 465 -4.24 -17.87 -43.25
C GLU A 465 -4.09 -18.28 -44.73
N ARG A 466 -5.15 -18.82 -45.35
CA ARG A 466 -5.13 -19.19 -46.77
C ARG A 466 -4.86 -17.99 -47.67
N ARG A 467 -5.51 -16.86 -47.39
CA ARG A 467 -5.39 -15.66 -48.22
C ARG A 467 -4.05 -14.95 -48.06
N LEU A 468 -3.48 -14.99 -46.85
CA LEU A 468 -2.14 -14.47 -46.57
C LEU A 468 -1.00 -15.39 -47.08
N GLY A 469 -1.32 -16.42 -47.85
CA GLY A 469 -0.33 -17.31 -48.47
C GLY A 469 0.24 -18.37 -47.54
N GLY A 470 -0.48 -18.73 -46.47
CA GLY A 470 -0.12 -19.82 -45.57
C GLY A 470 0.19 -21.10 -46.35
N ARG A 471 1.47 -21.53 -46.29
CA ARG A 471 1.89 -22.79 -46.92
C ARG A 471 1.08 -23.93 -46.30
N LYS A 472 0.55 -24.81 -47.16
CA LYS A 472 0.00 -26.11 -46.76
C LYS A 472 0.86 -26.74 -45.66
N SER A 473 0.21 -27.11 -44.57
CA SER A 473 0.66 -28.04 -43.53
C SER A 473 1.80 -28.95 -44.03
N HIS A 474 3.03 -28.65 -43.65
CA HIS A 474 4.05 -29.67 -43.49
C HIS A 474 4.10 -29.94 -41.99
N LEU A 475 3.69 -31.14 -41.60
CA LEU A 475 4.28 -31.78 -40.44
C LEU A 475 5.80 -31.68 -40.63
N PRO A 476 6.57 -31.16 -39.65
CA PRO A 476 8.00 -31.00 -39.84
C PRO A 476 8.63 -32.37 -40.08
N SER A 477 9.26 -32.52 -41.24
CA SER A 477 10.25 -33.55 -41.47
C SER A 477 11.46 -33.27 -40.58
N GLU A 478 12.05 -34.33 -40.04
CA GLU A 478 13.24 -34.34 -39.20
C GLU A 478 14.45 -33.64 -39.87
N GLU A 479 14.54 -32.33 -39.78
CA GLU A 479 15.77 -31.57 -40.01
C GLU A 479 15.90 -30.45 -38.95
N GLU A 480 17.15 -30.16 -38.58
CA GLU A 480 17.64 -29.56 -37.33
C GLU A 480 17.01 -28.22 -36.83
N PRO A 481 17.08 -27.94 -35.51
CA PRO A 481 16.40 -26.81 -34.88
C PRO A 481 17.16 -25.49 -35.07
N GLY A 482 17.03 -24.90 -36.25
CA GLY A 482 17.43 -23.53 -36.57
C GLY A 482 16.23 -22.69 -36.98
N GLY A 483 15.43 -22.23 -36.00
CA GLY A 483 14.24 -21.41 -36.28
C GLY A 483 14.60 -20.09 -36.97
N ASP A 484 13.96 -19.78 -38.10
CA ASP A 484 14.31 -18.68 -39.01
C ASP A 484 14.08 -17.25 -38.48
N GLY A 485 13.83 -17.08 -37.18
CA GLY A 485 13.60 -15.78 -36.54
C GLY A 485 12.24 -15.13 -36.81
N ARG A 486 11.31 -15.78 -37.53
CA ARG A 486 9.96 -15.22 -37.79
C ARG A 486 9.08 -15.19 -36.54
N ARG A 487 8.38 -14.08 -36.30
CA ARG A 487 7.33 -13.98 -35.27
C ARG A 487 6.07 -14.69 -35.73
N ILE A 488 5.30 -15.23 -34.77
CA ILE A 488 4.04 -15.92 -35.06
C ILE A 488 2.87 -15.01 -34.67
N ILE A 489 1.91 -14.87 -35.58
CA ILE A 489 0.59 -14.29 -35.31
C ILE A 489 -0.47 -15.37 -35.52
N PHE A 490 -1.14 -15.74 -34.43
CA PHE A 490 -2.30 -16.62 -34.46
C PHE A 490 -3.54 -15.84 -34.90
N LEU A 491 -4.35 -16.43 -35.76
CA LEU A 491 -5.57 -15.85 -36.31
C LEU A 491 -6.75 -16.71 -35.82
N ASP A 492 -7.71 -16.15 -35.09
CA ASP A 492 -8.83 -16.93 -34.54
C ASP A 492 -10.12 -16.11 -34.42
N ALA A 493 -11.25 -16.80 -34.39
CA ALA A 493 -12.51 -16.26 -33.91
C ALA A 493 -12.52 -16.30 -32.38
N VAL A 494 -12.55 -15.12 -31.75
CA VAL A 494 -12.40 -15.00 -30.30
C VAL A 494 -13.60 -14.25 -29.72
N ASP A 495 -14.38 -14.93 -28.88
CA ASP A 495 -15.47 -14.27 -28.15
C ASP A 495 -14.93 -13.56 -26.91
N PHE A 496 -14.85 -12.24 -26.98
CA PHE A 496 -14.47 -11.35 -25.89
C PHE A 496 -15.63 -10.42 -25.47
N GLY A 497 -16.88 -10.80 -25.77
CA GLY A 497 -18.08 -10.05 -25.37
C GLY A 497 -18.27 -8.70 -26.07
N GLY A 498 -17.69 -8.53 -27.27
CA GLY A 498 -17.76 -7.31 -28.08
C GLY A 498 -18.91 -7.29 -29.09
N ARG A 499 -18.95 -6.24 -29.93
CA ARG A 499 -19.79 -6.23 -31.14
C ARG A 499 -19.15 -7.16 -32.19
N PRO A 500 -19.93 -7.93 -32.97
CA PRO A 500 -19.41 -8.74 -34.07
C PRO A 500 -18.51 -7.94 -35.01
N GLY A 501 -17.44 -8.57 -35.51
CA GLY A 501 -16.45 -7.93 -36.38
C GLY A 501 -15.46 -7.01 -35.66
N LYS A 502 -15.59 -6.81 -34.34
CA LYS A 502 -14.54 -6.10 -33.58
C LYS A 502 -13.25 -6.91 -33.62
N VAL A 503 -12.13 -6.24 -33.88
CA VAL A 503 -10.79 -6.84 -33.96
C VAL A 503 -9.99 -6.51 -32.70
N CYS A 504 -9.22 -7.47 -32.21
CA CYS A 504 -8.26 -7.26 -31.12
C CYS A 504 -6.91 -7.90 -31.47
N LEU A 505 -5.82 -7.30 -30.99
CA LEU A 505 -4.47 -7.83 -31.11
C LEU A 505 -3.87 -7.95 -29.72
N LEU A 506 -3.62 -9.17 -29.27
CA LEU A 506 -3.24 -9.51 -27.89
C LEU A 506 -1.91 -10.27 -27.88
N PRO A 507 -1.00 -10.01 -26.93
CA PRO A 507 0.14 -10.89 -26.70
C PRO A 507 -0.34 -12.30 -26.34
N LEU A 508 0.25 -13.36 -26.91
CA LEU A 508 -0.20 -14.73 -26.69
C LEU A 508 -0.14 -15.12 -25.20
N ARG A 509 0.88 -14.63 -24.48
CA ARG A 509 0.99 -14.78 -23.02
C ARG A 509 -0.24 -14.27 -22.25
N SER A 510 -0.94 -13.26 -22.75
CA SER A 510 -2.14 -12.73 -22.07
C SER A 510 -3.36 -13.61 -22.29
N VAL A 511 -3.35 -14.45 -23.33
CA VAL A 511 -4.43 -15.37 -23.69
C VAL A 511 -4.27 -16.71 -22.95
N LEU A 512 -3.03 -17.21 -22.85
CA LEU A 512 -2.73 -18.50 -22.19
C LEU A 512 -3.10 -18.53 -20.70
N TRP A 513 -3.13 -17.38 -20.03
CA TRP A 513 -3.48 -17.26 -18.61
C TRP A 513 -4.98 -17.08 -18.35
N ASN A 514 -5.81 -16.92 -19.39
CA ASN A 514 -7.27 -16.82 -19.28
C ASN A 514 -7.93 -18.13 -19.75
N SER A 515 -8.51 -18.87 -18.81
CA SER A 515 -9.10 -20.20 -19.05
C SER A 515 -10.31 -20.20 -19.99
N THR A 516 -10.92 -19.05 -20.25
CA THR A 516 -12.07 -18.89 -21.15
C THR A 516 -11.71 -18.76 -22.63
N LEU A 517 -10.43 -18.54 -22.96
CA LEU A 517 -9.95 -18.27 -24.33
C LEU A 517 -9.06 -19.40 -24.90
N SER A 518 -8.76 -20.44 -24.11
CA SER A 518 -7.56 -21.26 -24.31
C SER A 518 -7.77 -22.66 -24.91
N HIS A 519 -9.01 -23.10 -25.15
CA HIS A 519 -9.27 -24.50 -25.53
C HIS A 519 -8.70 -24.92 -26.91
N ARG A 520 -8.39 -23.97 -27.79
CA ARG A 520 -7.94 -24.24 -29.18
C ARG A 520 -6.44 -24.15 -29.39
N LEU A 521 -5.76 -23.36 -28.55
CA LEU A 521 -4.30 -23.23 -28.58
C LEU A 521 -3.60 -24.52 -28.11
N ALA A 522 -4.26 -25.33 -27.29
CA ALA A 522 -3.73 -26.61 -26.79
C ALA A 522 -3.38 -27.61 -27.91
N GLY A 523 -4.11 -27.60 -29.05
CA GLY A 523 -3.83 -28.49 -30.18
C GLY A 523 -2.61 -28.08 -31.01
N VAL A 524 -2.28 -26.78 -31.03
CA VAL A 524 -1.14 -26.23 -31.80
C VAL A 524 0.13 -26.13 -30.95
N LEU A 525 0.00 -26.00 -29.62
CA LEU A 525 1.10 -26.10 -28.66
C LEU A 525 1.76 -27.49 -28.60
N GLY A 526 1.18 -28.49 -29.27
CA GLY A 526 1.79 -29.82 -29.44
C GLY A 526 2.76 -29.93 -30.64
N ALA A 527 2.89 -28.88 -31.46
CA ALA A 527 3.95 -28.79 -32.48
C ALA A 527 5.26 -28.30 -31.85
N ASP A 528 6.42 -28.70 -32.40
CA ASP A 528 7.78 -28.35 -31.93
C ASP A 528 8.11 -26.84 -32.07
N ILE A 529 7.32 -25.95 -31.46
CA ILE A 529 7.56 -24.51 -31.43
C ILE A 529 8.36 -24.16 -30.16
N PRO A 530 9.56 -23.57 -30.28
CA PRO A 530 10.35 -23.18 -29.10
C PRO A 530 9.61 -22.21 -28.18
N TYR A 531 9.70 -22.44 -26.86
CA TYR A 531 9.04 -21.62 -25.84
C TYR A 531 9.31 -20.11 -25.98
N ALA A 532 10.55 -19.72 -26.28
CA ALA A 532 10.91 -18.31 -26.49
C ALA A 532 10.12 -17.67 -27.65
N ARG A 533 9.84 -18.44 -28.70
CA ARG A 533 9.08 -17.99 -29.87
C ARG A 533 7.60 -17.82 -29.54
N LEU A 534 7.03 -18.76 -28.77
CA LEU A 534 5.65 -18.65 -28.25
C LEU A 534 5.46 -17.41 -27.35
N MET A 535 6.46 -17.06 -26.55
CA MET A 535 6.39 -15.90 -25.65
C MET A 535 6.45 -14.55 -26.36
N ASP A 536 6.99 -14.49 -27.59
CA ASP A 536 7.02 -13.32 -28.47
C ASP A 536 5.87 -13.31 -29.51
N SER A 537 4.96 -14.29 -29.44
CA SER A 537 3.83 -14.42 -30.37
C SER A 537 2.62 -13.58 -29.97
N CYS A 538 1.75 -13.28 -30.94
CA CYS A 538 0.49 -12.54 -30.73
C CYS A 538 -0.72 -13.33 -31.24
N LEU A 539 -1.91 -13.02 -30.73
CA LEU A 539 -3.21 -13.45 -31.23
C LEU A 539 -3.93 -12.24 -31.82
N LEU A 540 -4.28 -12.32 -33.10
CA LEU A 540 -5.19 -11.40 -33.77
C LEU A 540 -6.57 -12.06 -33.79
N GLY A 541 -7.47 -11.58 -32.94
CA GLY A 541 -8.81 -12.14 -32.74
C GLY A 541 -9.90 -11.28 -33.37
N ILE A 542 -10.88 -11.93 -33.99
CA ILE A 542 -12.10 -11.28 -34.48
C ILE A 542 -13.29 -11.76 -33.64
N GLN A 543 -14.10 -10.83 -33.13
CA GLN A 543 -15.32 -11.16 -32.40
C GLN A 543 -16.34 -11.82 -33.33
N PRO A 544 -16.71 -13.09 -33.09
CA PRO A 544 -17.73 -13.75 -33.89
C PRO A 544 -19.13 -13.21 -33.54
N SER A 545 -20.04 -13.27 -34.51
CA SER A 545 -21.48 -13.19 -34.27
C SER A 545 -22.05 -14.56 -33.91
N SER A 546 -21.55 -15.63 -34.52
CA SER A 546 -21.95 -17.01 -34.26
C SER A 546 -20.84 -17.98 -34.63
N ILE A 547 -20.76 -19.12 -33.94
CA ILE A 547 -19.82 -20.23 -34.24
C ILE A 547 -20.56 -21.56 -34.45
N THR A 548 -21.83 -21.49 -34.88
CA THR A 548 -22.67 -22.67 -35.15
C THR A 548 -22.22 -23.46 -36.38
N GLU A 549 -22.47 -24.77 -36.37
CA GLU A 549 -22.18 -25.69 -37.48
C GLU A 549 -23.00 -25.36 -38.74
N GLY A 550 -22.37 -25.46 -39.92
CA GLY A 550 -22.99 -25.30 -41.23
C GLY A 550 -23.43 -23.88 -41.61
N GLY A 551 -23.16 -22.87 -40.78
CA GLY A 551 -23.51 -21.48 -41.07
C GLY A 551 -22.49 -20.78 -41.98
N LEU A 552 -22.93 -19.75 -42.71
CA LEU A 552 -22.04 -18.86 -43.47
C LEU A 552 -21.38 -17.84 -42.54
N MET A 553 -20.15 -17.41 -42.86
CA MET A 553 -19.47 -16.31 -42.18
C MET A 553 -20.30 -15.02 -42.28
N SER A 554 -20.51 -14.38 -41.13
CA SER A 554 -21.29 -13.16 -40.98
C SER A 554 -20.67 -11.98 -41.75
N PRO A 555 -21.50 -11.02 -42.23
CA PRO A 555 -21.02 -9.84 -42.95
C PRO A 555 -20.00 -9.03 -42.14
N GLU A 556 -20.21 -8.86 -40.85
CA GLU A 556 -19.37 -8.06 -39.96
C GLU A 556 -17.98 -8.68 -39.77
N VAL A 557 -17.92 -10.01 -39.63
CA VAL A 557 -16.64 -10.74 -39.53
C VAL A 557 -15.92 -10.72 -40.87
N ARG A 558 -16.65 -10.82 -41.98
CA ARG A 558 -16.08 -10.72 -43.33
C ARG A 558 -15.50 -9.33 -43.61
N GLU A 559 -16.21 -8.26 -43.24
CA GLU A 559 -15.71 -6.88 -43.39
C GLU A 559 -14.44 -6.67 -42.56
N ALA A 560 -14.41 -7.17 -41.33
CA ALA A 560 -13.23 -7.11 -40.47
C ALA A 560 -12.03 -7.88 -41.07
N MET A 561 -12.29 -9.05 -41.66
CA MET A 561 -11.31 -9.88 -42.34
C MET A 561 -10.68 -9.14 -43.53
N GLU A 562 -11.49 -8.57 -44.43
CA GLU A 562 -10.98 -7.78 -45.57
C GLU A 562 -10.16 -6.58 -45.09
N GLY A 563 -10.61 -5.89 -44.03
CA GLY A 563 -9.86 -4.77 -43.45
C GLY A 563 -8.51 -5.17 -42.84
N ILE A 564 -8.35 -6.42 -42.37
CA ILE A 564 -7.05 -6.97 -41.92
C ILE A 564 -6.16 -7.25 -43.14
N LEU A 565 -6.70 -7.86 -44.18
CA LEU A 565 -5.97 -8.18 -45.42
C LEU A 565 -5.41 -6.91 -46.07
N GLU A 566 -6.24 -5.87 -46.21
CA GLU A 566 -5.80 -4.56 -46.75
C GLU A 566 -4.62 -3.96 -45.98
N ILE A 567 -4.58 -4.15 -44.65
CA ILE A 567 -3.50 -3.62 -43.81
C ILE A 567 -2.21 -4.42 -43.96
N LEU A 568 -2.31 -5.72 -44.17
CA LEU A 568 -1.16 -6.62 -44.30
C LEU A 568 -0.61 -6.67 -45.73
N GLU A 569 -1.42 -6.31 -46.73
CA GLU A 569 -1.01 -6.15 -48.13
C GLU A 569 -0.46 -4.74 -48.45
N SER A 570 -0.75 -3.73 -47.62
CA SER A 570 -0.23 -2.35 -47.73
C SER A 570 1.15 -2.18 -47.10
#